data_AF-A0A9D4Q2S3-F1
#
_entry.id   AF-A0A9D4Q2S3-F1
#
_cell.length_a   1.000
_cell.length_b   1.000
_cell.length_c   1.000
_cell.angle_alpha   90.00
_cell.angle_beta   90.00
_cell.angle_gamma   90.00
#
_symmetry.space_group_name_H-M   'P 1'
#
loop_
_entity.id
_entity.type
_entity.pdbx_description
1 polymer ?
#
loop_
_entity_poly.entity_id
_entity_poly.type
_entity_poly.pdbx_seq_one_letter_code
_entity_poly.pdbx_strand_id
1 'polypeptide(L)'
;MLMFRACAYDTSPQRDTSALRMLRRFMAQRGIPWPSKQSSPAVRPLGVLIDLAFKWQVPLWFSVRFARKSPKVSIPPAVIIGPSPYTLVWFSLHRDIVRRGAFQNHWRRLHDALSDAKNDSDSNTQRAQHTAHVDSTVLGQLANALTNGSEPSDEGKLRNVSQQFTPNIGYTEWRRLLQEHVLPIIDGNYLIRVSNSAVLRATDALFSRFTEDTLLENMGWFFARLFAPLADPSLLRDRHGAPHTSEEELPLFCAAQVEALFRLLVISLYTVPRFSTTLREDIGQLLQAIREVVADKVSGLPWLDEYSKQRAGRKLREMGTVLWPPDNMLSSEGLATVYSKVRQPSGTSWTVVDAWVQGREAINNLDQDEYDVVMNLPANMELPLVEYDYLRNEVRVSAQALSQPVFYFEGTRAMFYGGLGFLYAAEVVRALDADGARRDEHGVLAPNRTWLSPAWTEAVLDREECLPEPGGYFPEIPAVEVAYASLEKSLVSSGERMRTAQSAFSQRRLFYVTLCYLMCANQTFHPQRRPFAGDCNKAVANFPRFAEDFGCGADARMRRERPCVFFG
;
A
#
# COMPACT_ATOMS: atom_id res chain seq x y z
N MET A 1 -15.69 -18.00 3.28
CA MET A 1 -16.84 -17.93 2.35
C MET A 1 -18.15 -17.48 3.01
N LEU A 2 -18.46 -17.88 4.25
CA LEU A 2 -19.72 -17.49 4.93
C LEU A 2 -19.88 -15.97 5.08
N MET A 3 -18.86 -15.27 5.60
CA MET A 3 -18.90 -13.80 5.74
C MET A 3 -19.14 -13.07 4.41
N PHE A 4 -18.49 -13.53 3.32
CA PHE A 4 -18.70 -12.94 2.00
C PHE A 4 -20.15 -13.10 1.53
N ARG A 5 -20.72 -14.30 1.66
CA ARG A 5 -22.11 -14.56 1.27
C ARG A 5 -23.10 -13.76 2.11
N ALA A 6 -22.90 -13.70 3.43
CA ALA A 6 -23.73 -12.91 4.33
C ALA A 6 -23.68 -11.40 4.01
N CYS A 7 -22.52 -10.90 3.56
CA CYS A 7 -22.36 -9.51 3.19
C CYS A 7 -22.94 -9.19 1.81
N ALA A 8 -22.64 -10.02 0.81
CA ALA A 8 -22.90 -9.72 -0.60
C ALA A 8 -24.25 -10.20 -1.12
N TYR A 9 -24.80 -11.26 -0.52
CA TYR A 9 -25.96 -11.98 -1.06
C TYR A 9 -27.05 -12.28 -0.03
N ASP A 10 -26.90 -11.88 1.23
CA ASP A 10 -28.02 -11.97 2.15
C ASP A 10 -29.08 -10.94 1.71
N THR A 11 -30.18 -11.46 1.16
CA THR A 11 -31.13 -10.71 0.34
C THR A 11 -32.10 -9.87 1.13
N SER A 12 -31.95 -9.75 2.46
CA SER A 12 -32.75 -8.81 3.24
C SER A 12 -32.42 -7.39 2.76
N PRO A 13 -33.32 -6.70 2.03
CA PRO A 13 -33.06 -5.35 1.52
C PRO A 13 -33.06 -4.29 2.64
N GLN A 14 -33.14 -4.74 3.89
CA GLN A 14 -33.45 -3.96 5.07
C GLN A 14 -32.22 -3.87 5.97
N ARG A 15 -32.01 -2.66 6.50
CA ARG A 15 -31.11 -2.33 7.60
C ARG A 15 -31.13 -3.42 8.69
N ASP A 16 -30.01 -4.09 8.90
CA ASP A 16 -29.87 -5.00 10.04
C ASP A 16 -29.68 -4.15 11.31
N THR A 17 -30.78 -3.94 12.01
CA THR A 17 -30.80 -3.16 13.25
C THR A 17 -29.93 -3.78 14.35
N SER A 18 -29.71 -5.10 14.34
CA SER A 18 -28.79 -5.77 15.26
C SER A 18 -27.34 -5.45 14.92
N ALA A 19 -26.96 -5.60 13.65
CA ALA A 19 -25.62 -5.26 13.15
C ALA A 19 -25.28 -3.78 13.38
N LEU A 20 -26.23 -2.86 13.14
CA LEU A 20 -26.00 -1.44 13.38
C LEU A 20 -25.84 -1.13 14.87
N ARG A 21 -26.65 -1.77 15.73
CA ARG A 21 -26.52 -1.65 17.19
C ARG A 21 -25.14 -2.13 17.64
N MET A 22 -24.60 -3.16 16.99
CA MET A 22 -23.25 -3.65 17.26
C MET A 22 -22.16 -2.67 16.84
N LEU A 23 -22.24 -2.09 15.65
CA LEU A 23 -21.33 -1.02 15.23
C LEU A 23 -21.38 0.17 16.19
N ARG A 24 -22.56 0.57 16.65
CA ARG A 24 -22.73 1.62 17.67
C ARG A 24 -22.04 1.27 18.99
N ARG A 25 -22.18 0.03 19.46
CA ARG A 25 -21.48 -0.44 20.67
C ARG A 25 -19.97 -0.44 20.47
N PHE A 26 -19.49 -0.91 19.33
CA PHE A 26 -18.08 -0.89 18.96
C PHE A 26 -17.51 0.53 19.02
N MET A 27 -18.18 1.50 18.40
CA MET A 27 -17.76 2.90 18.44
C MET A 27 -17.76 3.46 19.87
N ALA A 28 -18.84 3.24 20.61
CA ALA A 28 -18.99 3.74 21.98
C ALA A 28 -17.90 3.20 22.94
N GLN A 29 -17.53 1.93 22.84
CA GLN A 29 -16.46 1.32 23.65
C GLN A 29 -15.08 1.94 23.42
N ARG A 30 -14.87 2.60 22.27
CA ARG A 30 -13.62 3.28 21.90
C ARG A 30 -13.74 4.80 22.03
N GLY A 31 -14.84 5.29 22.60
CA GLY A 31 -15.05 6.73 22.76
C GLY A 31 -15.34 7.48 21.46
N ILE A 32 -15.67 6.76 20.38
CA ILE A 32 -16.01 7.34 19.09
C ILE A 32 -17.51 7.65 19.10
N PRO A 33 -17.92 8.92 18.92
CA PRO A 33 -19.34 9.25 18.88
C PRO A 33 -19.97 8.62 17.65
N TRP A 34 -21.15 8.00 17.83
CA TRP A 34 -22.03 7.74 16.70
C TRP A 34 -22.45 9.08 16.09
N PRO A 35 -22.55 9.24 14.75
CA PRO A 35 -22.82 10.50 14.04
C PRO A 35 -24.03 11.38 14.42
N SER A 36 -24.69 11.17 15.56
CA SER A 36 -25.73 12.02 16.13
C SER A 36 -25.54 12.31 17.63
N LYS A 37 -24.54 11.72 18.28
CA LYS A 37 -24.27 11.85 19.73
C LYS A 37 -23.06 12.73 19.98
N GLN A 38 -23.06 13.41 21.13
CA GLN A 38 -21.90 14.17 21.61
C GLN A 38 -20.80 13.21 22.09
N SER A 39 -19.55 13.65 21.96
CA SER A 39 -18.36 12.97 22.48
C SER A 39 -18.33 12.97 24.01
N SER A 40 -17.62 11.99 24.58
CA SER A 40 -17.34 11.95 26.02
C SER A 40 -16.05 12.74 26.30
N PRO A 41 -16.00 13.61 27.32
CA PRO A 41 -14.87 14.52 27.57
C PRO A 41 -13.57 13.83 28.02
N ALA A 42 -13.58 12.51 28.26
CA ALA A 42 -12.41 11.76 28.73
C ALA A 42 -11.58 11.12 27.61
N VAL A 43 -12.02 11.19 26.34
CA VAL A 43 -11.44 10.43 25.23
C VAL A 43 -10.47 11.30 24.42
N ARG A 44 -9.23 10.85 24.26
CA ARG A 44 -8.22 11.54 23.44
C ARG A 44 -8.30 11.11 21.97
N PRO A 45 -8.45 12.01 20.99
CA PRO A 45 -8.57 11.65 19.58
C PRO A 45 -7.35 10.86 19.05
N LEU A 46 -6.13 11.16 19.51
CA LEU A 46 -4.93 10.44 19.07
C LEU A 46 -4.95 8.97 19.53
N GLY A 47 -5.44 8.71 20.76
CA GLY A 47 -5.58 7.35 21.27
C GLY A 47 -6.55 6.53 20.45
N VAL A 48 -7.67 7.13 20.05
CA VAL A 48 -8.65 6.51 19.14
C VAL A 48 -7.99 6.12 17.80
N LEU A 49 -7.22 7.03 17.18
CA LEU A 49 -6.54 6.75 15.92
C LEU A 49 -5.55 5.60 16.05
N ILE A 50 -4.75 5.56 17.11
CA ILE A 50 -3.75 4.50 17.34
C ILE A 50 -4.45 3.17 17.66
N ASP A 51 -5.48 3.17 18.51
CA ASP A 51 -6.24 1.97 18.86
C ASP A 51 -6.87 1.35 17.62
N LEU A 52 -7.58 2.15 16.81
CA LEU A 52 -8.19 1.70 15.58
C LEU A 52 -7.14 1.21 14.58
N ALA A 53 -6.06 1.97 14.35
CA ALA A 53 -5.06 1.63 13.37
C ALA A 53 -4.32 0.33 13.71
N PHE A 54 -3.91 0.17 14.97
CA PHE A 54 -3.05 -0.94 15.39
C PHE A 54 -3.86 -2.18 15.81
N LYS A 55 -4.74 -2.04 16.81
CA LYS A 55 -5.49 -3.18 17.39
C LYS A 55 -6.60 -3.66 16.47
N TRP A 56 -7.26 -2.73 15.79
CA TRP A 56 -8.40 -3.05 14.93
C TRP A 56 -8.06 -3.07 13.46
N GLN A 57 -6.85 -2.70 13.03
CA GLN A 57 -6.50 -2.62 11.60
C GLN A 57 -7.50 -1.75 10.80
N VAL A 58 -7.97 -0.67 11.44
CA VAL A 58 -8.82 0.38 10.89
C VAL A 58 -8.06 1.72 10.89
N PRO A 59 -7.01 1.87 10.07
CA PRO A 59 -6.23 3.11 10.03
C PRO A 59 -7.04 4.25 9.40
N LEU A 60 -7.75 5.07 10.17
CA LEU A 60 -8.56 6.15 9.60
C LEU A 60 -7.69 7.21 8.89
N TRP A 61 -6.76 7.84 9.62
CA TRP A 61 -5.92 8.93 9.11
C TRP A 61 -4.51 8.47 8.74
N PHE A 62 -3.93 7.60 9.57
CA PHE A 62 -2.62 7.01 9.35
C PHE A 62 -2.64 5.54 9.75
N SER A 63 -1.73 4.76 9.18
CA SER A 63 -1.48 3.38 9.59
C SER A 63 -0.46 3.32 10.72
N VAL A 64 -0.65 2.35 11.62
CA VAL A 64 0.32 1.96 12.64
C VAL A 64 0.51 0.46 12.50
N ARG A 65 1.74 0.02 12.27
CA ARG A 65 2.11 -1.39 12.12
C ARG A 65 3.35 -1.70 12.93
N PHE A 66 3.45 -2.94 13.37
CA PHE A 66 4.67 -3.49 13.95
C PHE A 66 5.41 -4.30 12.89
N ALA A 67 6.75 -4.22 12.90
CA ALA A 67 7.61 -5.02 12.06
C ALA A 67 8.87 -5.44 12.82
N ARG A 68 9.19 -6.74 12.81
CA ARG A 68 10.54 -7.19 13.19
C ARG A 68 11.53 -6.91 12.07
N LYS A 69 12.70 -6.38 12.43
CA LYS A 69 13.82 -6.28 11.49
C LYS A 69 14.46 -7.65 11.28
N SER A 70 15.20 -7.78 10.18
CA SER A 70 15.78 -9.06 9.73
C SER A 70 16.48 -9.81 10.87
N PRO A 71 16.23 -11.12 11.05
CA PRO A 71 16.90 -11.93 12.07
C PRO A 71 18.42 -12.04 11.88
N LYS A 72 18.94 -11.59 10.72
CA LYS A 72 20.37 -11.63 10.39
C LYS A 72 21.21 -10.64 11.19
N VAL A 73 20.61 -9.59 11.75
CA VAL A 73 21.31 -8.54 12.52
C VAL A 73 20.49 -8.17 13.75
N SER A 74 21.15 -7.96 14.89
CA SER A 74 20.50 -7.49 16.12
C SER A 74 20.08 -6.03 15.96
N ILE A 75 18.93 -5.81 15.33
CA ILE A 75 18.34 -4.48 15.16
C ILE A 75 17.00 -4.44 15.90
N PRO A 76 16.70 -3.37 16.66
CA PRO A 76 15.41 -3.20 17.32
C PRO A 76 14.22 -3.33 16.37
N PRO A 77 13.09 -3.90 16.81
CA PRO A 77 11.85 -3.86 16.04
C PRO A 77 11.39 -2.41 15.81
N ALA A 78 10.53 -2.23 14.81
CA ALA A 78 10.03 -0.91 14.42
C ALA A 78 8.50 -0.82 14.55
N VAL A 79 8.03 0.29 15.10
CA VAL A 79 6.66 0.78 14.90
C VAL A 79 6.68 1.66 13.65
N ILE A 80 5.96 1.23 12.63
CA ILE A 80 5.85 1.93 11.36
C ILE A 80 4.56 2.75 11.38
N ILE A 81 4.70 4.06 11.22
CA ILE A 81 3.60 5.00 11.02
C ILE A 81 3.63 5.46 9.57
N GLY A 82 2.49 5.40 8.88
CA GLY A 82 2.45 5.73 7.46
C GLY A 82 1.10 6.16 6.96
N PRO A 83 0.97 6.39 5.64
CA PRO A 83 -0.30 6.68 4.98
C PRO A 83 -1.39 5.68 5.35
N SER A 84 -2.63 6.17 5.43
CA SER A 84 -3.81 5.32 5.52
C SER A 84 -4.34 4.97 4.12
N PRO A 85 -4.53 3.68 3.79
CA PRO A 85 -5.24 3.30 2.56
C PRO A 85 -6.71 3.78 2.57
N TYR A 86 -7.35 3.89 3.75
CA TYR A 86 -8.72 4.39 3.86
C TYR A 86 -8.83 5.89 3.54
N THR A 87 -7.81 6.69 3.89
CA THR A 87 -7.73 8.10 3.48
C THR A 87 -7.64 8.22 1.95
N LEU A 88 -6.84 7.39 1.29
CA LEU A 88 -6.72 7.39 -0.18
C LEU A 88 -8.02 6.96 -0.87
N VAL A 89 -8.66 5.91 -0.37
CA VAL A 89 -9.96 5.45 -0.88
C VAL A 89 -11.00 6.56 -0.72
N TRP A 90 -11.07 7.20 0.45
CA TRP A 90 -12.00 8.30 0.67
C TRP A 90 -11.68 9.49 -0.23
N PHE A 91 -10.41 9.87 -0.37
CA PHE A 91 -10.02 10.97 -1.25
C PHE A 91 -10.46 10.74 -2.70
N SER A 92 -10.26 9.53 -3.22
CA SER A 92 -10.69 9.17 -4.57
C SER A 92 -12.21 9.28 -4.74
N LEU A 93 -12.97 8.76 -3.77
CA LEU A 93 -14.43 8.80 -3.80
C LEU A 93 -14.96 10.22 -3.64
N HIS A 94 -14.45 10.98 -2.67
CA HIS A 94 -14.80 12.38 -2.44
C HIS A 94 -14.61 13.22 -3.70
N ARG A 95 -13.45 13.07 -4.37
CA ARG A 95 -13.15 13.79 -5.61
C ARG A 95 -14.15 13.46 -6.73
N ASP A 96 -14.55 12.20 -6.89
CA ASP A 96 -15.56 11.80 -7.88
C ASP A 96 -16.93 12.41 -7.56
N ILE A 97 -17.37 12.31 -6.31
CA ILE A 97 -18.65 12.89 -5.84
C ILE A 97 -18.68 14.41 -6.03
N VAL A 98 -17.59 15.11 -5.68
CA VAL A 98 -17.46 16.56 -5.86
C VAL A 98 -17.47 16.93 -7.35
N ARG A 99 -16.75 16.20 -8.21
CA ARG A 99 -16.76 16.43 -9.67
C ARG A 99 -18.14 16.31 -10.30
N ARG A 100 -19.00 15.44 -9.75
CA ARG A 100 -20.40 15.28 -10.17
C ARG A 100 -21.36 16.32 -9.56
N GLY A 101 -20.88 17.24 -8.71
CA GLY A 101 -21.72 18.20 -8.00
C GLY A 101 -22.64 17.57 -6.95
N ALA A 102 -22.37 16.33 -6.52
CA ALA A 102 -23.28 15.54 -5.69
C ALA A 102 -22.94 15.56 -4.19
N PHE A 103 -21.86 16.24 -3.77
CA PHE A 103 -21.30 16.11 -2.41
C PHE A 103 -22.27 16.51 -1.30
N GLN A 104 -22.93 17.66 -1.41
CA GLN A 104 -23.88 18.13 -0.40
C GLN A 104 -25.09 17.18 -0.27
N ASN A 105 -25.56 16.65 -1.39
CA ASN A 105 -26.68 15.70 -1.40
C ASN A 105 -26.27 14.34 -0.83
N HIS A 106 -25.09 13.85 -1.17
CA HIS A 106 -24.52 12.62 -0.60
C HIS A 106 -24.41 12.73 0.92
N TRP A 107 -23.85 13.83 1.43
CA TRP A 107 -23.66 14.01 2.87
C TRP A 107 -24.98 14.14 3.63
N ARG A 108 -25.96 14.88 3.08
CA ARG A 108 -27.30 14.99 3.67
C ARG A 108 -27.97 13.62 3.80
N ARG A 109 -27.95 12.79 2.75
CA ARG A 109 -28.52 11.43 2.80
C ARG A 109 -27.83 10.54 3.83
N LEU A 110 -26.50 10.59 3.90
CA LEU A 110 -25.74 9.86 4.90
C LEU A 110 -26.14 10.29 6.32
N HIS A 111 -26.35 11.59 6.52
CA HIS A 111 -26.83 12.14 7.79
C HIS A 111 -28.26 11.67 8.12
N ASP A 112 -29.19 11.72 7.17
CA ASP A 112 -30.56 11.26 7.35
C ASP A 112 -30.63 9.75 7.68
N ALA A 113 -29.76 8.95 7.07
CA ALA A 113 -29.73 7.51 7.28
C ALA A 113 -29.10 7.10 8.63
N LEU A 114 -28.08 7.85 9.08
CA LEU A 114 -27.33 7.52 10.30
C LEU A 114 -27.78 8.29 11.55
N SER A 115 -28.48 9.41 11.39
CA SER A 115 -29.01 10.20 12.51
C SER A 115 -30.16 9.49 13.22
N ASP A 116 -30.15 9.53 14.55
CA ASP A 116 -31.26 9.05 15.38
C ASP A 116 -32.42 10.08 15.45
N ALA A 117 -32.17 11.33 15.04
CA ALA A 117 -33.10 12.45 15.18
C ALA A 117 -33.96 12.64 13.92
N LYS A 118 -35.22 12.19 13.95
CA LYS A 118 -36.20 12.40 12.88
C LYS A 118 -36.94 13.76 12.95
N ASN A 119 -36.69 14.59 13.97
CA ASN A 119 -37.69 15.60 14.38
C ASN A 119 -37.27 17.09 14.27
N ASP A 120 -36.10 17.44 13.72
CA ASP A 120 -35.74 18.84 13.43
C ASP A 120 -34.90 18.93 12.15
N SER A 121 -35.54 19.28 11.02
CA SER A 121 -34.92 19.29 9.70
C SER A 121 -33.85 20.37 9.53
N ASP A 122 -34.03 21.52 10.19
CA ASP A 122 -33.19 22.70 9.96
C ASP A 122 -31.89 22.59 10.76
N SER A 123 -31.99 22.18 12.03
CA SER A 123 -30.84 21.87 12.88
C SER A 123 -30.00 20.72 12.31
N ASN A 124 -30.66 19.65 11.82
CA ASN A 124 -29.98 18.54 11.16
C ASN A 124 -29.26 18.97 9.88
N THR A 125 -29.86 19.88 9.10
CA THR A 125 -29.23 20.40 7.87
C THR A 125 -28.00 21.23 8.18
N GLN A 126 -28.05 22.11 9.17
CA GLN A 126 -26.89 22.91 9.60
C GLN A 126 -25.76 22.03 10.14
N ARG A 127 -26.09 21.02 10.96
CA ARG A 127 -25.10 20.06 11.47
C ARG A 127 -24.48 19.22 10.36
N ALA A 128 -25.28 18.78 9.39
CA ALA A 128 -24.80 18.07 8.20
C ALA A 128 -23.82 18.95 7.40
N GLN A 129 -24.14 20.23 7.17
CA GLN A 129 -23.23 21.15 6.47
C GLN A 129 -21.91 21.37 7.24
N HIS A 130 -21.99 21.56 8.56
CA HIS A 130 -20.81 21.75 9.41
C HIS A 130 -19.88 20.52 9.35
N THR A 131 -20.43 19.33 9.56
CA THR A 131 -19.69 18.06 9.53
C THR A 131 -19.11 17.76 8.14
N ALA A 132 -19.83 18.09 7.07
CA ALA A 132 -19.32 17.98 5.69
C ALA A 132 -18.10 18.88 5.46
N HIS A 133 -18.14 20.10 5.98
CA HIS A 133 -17.04 21.05 5.86
C HIS A 133 -15.79 20.57 6.63
N VAL A 134 -15.98 20.07 7.86
CA VAL A 134 -14.89 19.49 8.65
C VAL A 134 -14.30 18.27 7.94
N ASP A 135 -15.13 17.34 7.44
CA ASP A 135 -14.66 16.15 6.70
C ASP A 135 -13.86 16.52 5.45
N SER A 136 -14.36 17.48 4.66
CA SER A 136 -13.64 17.97 3.46
C SER A 136 -12.30 18.61 3.81
N THR A 137 -12.25 19.35 4.92
CA THR A 137 -11.05 20.02 5.39
C THR A 137 -10.00 19.02 5.88
N VAL A 138 -10.41 18.08 6.74
CA VAL A 138 -9.56 17.00 7.25
C VAL A 138 -9.04 16.15 6.10
N LEU A 139 -9.92 15.70 5.20
CA LEU A 139 -9.52 14.90 4.05
C LEU A 139 -8.57 15.67 3.13
N GLY A 140 -8.87 16.93 2.82
CA GLY A 140 -8.00 17.75 1.97
C GLY A 140 -6.59 17.88 2.54
N GLN A 141 -6.49 18.09 3.85
CA GLN A 141 -5.19 18.19 4.52
C GLN A 141 -4.41 16.87 4.52
N LEU A 142 -5.07 15.75 4.85
CA LEU A 142 -4.44 14.43 4.83
C LEU A 142 -4.08 13.97 3.40
N ALA A 143 -4.94 14.22 2.41
CA ALA A 143 -4.72 13.81 1.03
C ALA A 143 -3.67 14.67 0.32
N ASN A 144 -3.59 15.96 0.63
CA ASN A 144 -2.52 16.83 0.11
C ASN A 144 -1.14 16.34 0.55
N ALA A 145 -1.01 15.87 1.80
CA ALA A 145 0.21 15.25 2.31
C ALA A 145 0.61 13.96 1.55
N LEU A 146 -0.34 13.31 0.88
CA LEU A 146 -0.09 12.11 0.08
C LEU A 146 0.17 12.41 -1.41
N THR A 147 -0.19 13.60 -1.89
CA THR A 147 -0.21 13.92 -3.33
C THR A 147 0.80 14.97 -3.76
N ASN A 148 1.24 15.86 -2.87
CA ASN A 148 2.16 16.98 -3.19
C ASN A 148 3.66 16.64 -3.03
N GLY A 149 4.04 15.41 -3.38
CA GLY A 149 5.42 14.92 -3.35
C GLY A 149 5.68 13.90 -2.25
N SER A 150 6.44 12.85 -2.58
CA SER A 150 6.89 11.85 -1.62
C SER A 150 7.99 12.43 -0.74
N GLU A 151 7.65 12.82 0.48
CA GLU A 151 8.70 13.13 1.46
C GLU A 151 9.46 11.85 1.83
N PRO A 152 10.79 11.92 2.02
CA PRO A 152 11.58 10.75 2.38
C PRO A 152 11.09 10.13 3.69
N SER A 153 11.21 8.81 3.80
CA SER A 153 10.93 8.14 5.08
C SER A 153 11.92 8.61 6.16
N ASP A 154 11.50 8.64 7.42
CA ASP A 154 12.37 8.96 8.55
C ASP A 154 12.34 7.82 9.58
N GLU A 155 13.39 7.69 10.37
CA GLU A 155 13.52 6.63 11.37
C GLU A 155 14.35 7.12 12.57
N GLY A 156 13.81 6.92 13.77
CA GLY A 156 14.53 7.32 14.98
C GLY A 156 13.83 6.97 16.27
N LYS A 157 14.38 7.46 17.38
CA LYS A 157 13.74 7.37 18.69
C LYS A 157 12.46 8.20 18.69
N LEU A 158 11.43 7.71 19.38
CA LEU A 158 10.12 8.38 19.48
C LEU A 158 10.22 9.87 19.86
N ARG A 159 11.12 10.21 20.78
CA ARG A 159 11.37 11.61 21.18
C ARG A 159 11.72 12.49 19.99
N ASN A 160 12.66 12.06 19.16
CA ASN A 160 13.13 12.85 18.03
C ASN A 160 12.03 12.99 16.98
N VAL A 161 11.39 11.87 16.62
CA VAL A 161 10.31 11.84 15.61
C VAL A 161 9.13 12.72 16.04
N SER A 162 8.68 12.62 17.29
CA SER A 162 7.57 13.43 17.79
C SER A 162 7.93 14.92 17.88
N GLN A 163 9.15 15.28 18.26
CA GLN A 163 9.60 16.68 18.26
C GLN A 163 9.69 17.25 16.84
N GLN A 164 10.09 16.44 15.87
CA GLN A 164 10.30 16.87 14.50
C GLN A 164 8.99 17.03 13.71
N PHE A 165 8.05 16.08 13.87
CA PHE A 165 6.86 16.02 13.01
C PHE A 165 5.54 16.30 13.70
N THR A 166 5.48 16.16 15.02
CA THR A 166 4.25 16.40 15.79
C THR A 166 4.53 17.19 17.07
N PRO A 167 5.11 18.39 16.99
CA PRO A 167 5.52 19.15 18.17
C PRO A 167 4.33 19.56 19.05
N ASN A 168 3.14 19.76 18.50
CA ASN A 168 1.95 20.16 19.26
C ASN A 168 1.35 18.98 20.04
N ILE A 169 1.46 17.75 19.51
CA ILE A 169 1.10 16.53 20.23
C ILE A 169 2.17 16.18 21.28
N GLY A 170 3.45 16.22 20.89
CA GLY A 170 4.60 16.01 21.77
C GLY A 170 4.90 14.56 22.16
N TYR A 171 6.11 14.35 22.67
CA TYR A 171 6.66 13.04 23.03
C TYR A 171 5.86 12.29 24.10
N THR A 172 5.43 12.99 25.13
CA THR A 172 4.79 12.39 26.32
C THR A 172 3.49 11.71 25.96
N GLU A 173 2.66 12.35 25.13
CA GLU A 173 1.36 11.82 24.72
C GLU A 173 1.51 10.64 23.78
N TRP A 174 2.39 10.75 22.76
CA TRP A 174 2.73 9.62 21.90
C TRP A 174 3.25 8.41 22.68
N ARG A 175 4.18 8.64 23.61
CA ARG A 175 4.74 7.55 24.43
C ARG A 175 3.63 6.86 25.21
N ARG A 176 2.80 7.63 25.92
CA ARG A 176 1.69 7.09 26.71
C ARG A 176 0.75 6.23 25.87
N LEU A 177 0.33 6.73 24.71
CA LEU A 177 -0.63 6.04 23.85
C LEU A 177 -0.04 4.81 23.13
N LEU A 178 1.22 4.87 22.69
CA LEU A 178 1.89 3.69 22.16
C LEU A 178 2.09 2.62 23.24
N GLN A 179 2.37 3.03 24.49
CA GLN A 179 2.41 2.12 25.65
C GLN A 179 1.06 1.46 25.92
N GLU A 180 -0.03 2.19 25.78
CA GLU A 180 -1.39 1.71 26.03
C GLU A 180 -1.91 0.79 24.91
N HIS A 181 -1.59 1.10 23.66
CA HIS A 181 -2.23 0.43 22.52
C HIS A 181 -1.32 -0.54 21.74
N VAL A 182 0.00 -0.36 21.80
CA VAL A 182 0.96 -1.09 20.94
C VAL A 182 1.89 -2.00 21.74
N LEU A 183 2.35 -1.58 22.92
CA LEU A 183 3.33 -2.34 23.70
C LEU A 183 2.94 -3.75 24.18
N PRO A 184 1.67 -4.18 24.31
CA PRO A 184 1.39 -5.60 24.52
C PRO A 184 2.04 -6.51 23.46
N ILE A 185 2.32 -5.98 22.26
CA ILE A 185 2.97 -6.65 21.13
C ILE A 185 4.46 -6.27 21.00
N ILE A 186 5.05 -5.47 21.90
CA ILE A 186 6.46 -5.06 21.76
C ILE A 186 7.18 -5.20 23.11
N ASP A 187 8.21 -6.03 23.16
CA ASP A 187 9.12 -6.13 24.31
C ASP A 187 10.44 -5.40 23.98
N GLY A 188 10.94 -4.57 24.90
CA GLY A 188 12.23 -3.88 24.77
C GLY A 188 12.28 -2.53 24.03
N ASN A 189 13.46 -2.20 23.50
CA ASN A 189 13.77 -0.96 22.77
C ASN A 189 13.24 -1.05 21.33
N TYR A 190 12.51 -0.04 20.85
CA TYR A 190 11.95 -0.01 19.50
C TYR A 190 12.25 1.33 18.80
N LEU A 191 12.25 1.31 17.47
CA LEU A 191 12.37 2.51 16.64
C LEU A 191 10.99 2.95 16.14
N ILE A 192 10.82 4.25 15.95
CA ILE A 192 9.70 4.79 15.18
C ILE A 192 10.17 5.03 13.77
N ARG A 193 9.51 4.38 12.82
CA ARG A 193 9.68 4.66 11.40
C ARG A 193 8.46 5.39 10.89
N VAL A 194 8.69 6.48 10.16
CA VAL A 194 7.65 7.26 9.51
C VAL A 194 7.82 7.09 8.00
N SER A 195 6.93 6.34 7.35
CA SER A 195 7.08 6.08 5.91
C SER A 195 6.74 7.29 5.04
N ASN A 196 5.96 8.24 5.55
CA ASN A 196 5.72 9.54 4.94
C ASN A 196 5.46 10.57 6.05
N SER A 197 6.39 11.51 6.23
CA SER A 197 6.34 12.45 7.36
C SER A 197 5.28 13.55 7.21
N ALA A 198 4.83 13.82 5.98
CA ALA A 198 3.79 14.80 5.70
C ALA A 198 2.47 14.40 6.37
N VAL A 199 2.18 13.10 6.48
CA VAL A 199 0.98 12.60 7.17
C VAL A 199 0.98 12.95 8.65
N LEU A 200 2.14 12.86 9.31
CA LEU A 200 2.27 13.24 10.73
C LEU A 200 2.16 14.75 10.93
N ARG A 201 2.80 15.55 10.07
CA ARG A 201 2.66 17.01 10.11
C ARG A 201 1.24 17.48 9.83
N ALA A 202 0.56 16.85 8.86
CA ALA A 202 -0.84 17.09 8.58
C ALA A 202 -1.71 16.77 9.80
N THR A 203 -1.43 15.65 10.47
CA THR A 203 -2.12 15.27 11.72
C THR A 203 -1.88 16.31 12.81
N ASP A 204 -0.64 16.70 13.08
CA ASP A 204 -0.30 17.70 14.11
C ASP A 204 -0.99 19.05 13.88
N ALA A 205 -1.04 19.50 12.63
CA ALA A 205 -1.74 20.73 12.25
C ALA A 205 -3.27 20.62 12.39
N LEU A 206 -3.87 19.44 12.17
CA LEU A 206 -5.30 19.22 12.45
C LEU A 206 -5.61 19.27 13.94
N PHE A 207 -4.75 18.69 14.78
CA PHE A 207 -4.87 18.74 16.25
C PHE A 207 -4.71 20.15 16.81
N SER A 208 -3.97 21.01 16.12
CA SER A 208 -3.83 22.43 16.49
C SER A 208 -5.02 23.28 16.04
N ARG A 209 -5.75 22.84 15.02
CA ARG A 209 -6.84 23.60 14.38
C ARG A 209 -8.21 23.31 14.97
N PHE A 210 -8.46 22.07 15.38
CA PHE A 210 -9.78 21.61 15.79
C PHE A 210 -9.79 21.15 17.25
N THR A 211 -10.94 21.30 17.91
CA THR A 211 -11.15 20.77 19.26
C THR A 211 -11.19 19.24 19.25
N GLU A 212 -10.90 18.61 20.39
CA GLU A 212 -10.97 17.16 20.53
C GLU A 212 -12.36 16.62 20.14
N ASP A 213 -13.44 17.30 20.56
CA ASP A 213 -14.82 16.93 20.20
C ASP A 213 -15.06 16.95 18.69
N THR A 214 -14.58 17.99 18.00
CA THR A 214 -14.72 18.10 16.53
C THR A 214 -13.96 16.98 15.83
N LEU A 215 -12.78 16.62 16.33
CA LEU A 215 -11.98 15.53 15.77
C LEU A 215 -12.63 14.17 16.02
N LEU A 216 -13.17 13.93 17.22
CA LEU A 216 -13.91 12.70 17.53
C LEU A 216 -15.17 12.58 16.66
N GLU A 217 -15.92 13.66 16.45
CA GLU A 217 -17.07 13.65 15.55
C GLU A 217 -16.65 13.33 14.11
N ASN A 218 -15.56 13.94 13.61
CA ASN A 218 -15.01 13.61 12.30
C ASN A 218 -14.63 12.13 12.18
N MET A 219 -13.93 11.58 13.17
CA MET A 219 -13.57 10.15 13.20
C MET A 219 -14.81 9.25 13.21
N GLY A 220 -15.87 9.66 13.93
CA GLY A 220 -17.16 8.98 13.94
C GLY A 220 -17.80 8.90 12.56
N TRP A 221 -17.86 10.02 11.84
CA TRP A 221 -18.34 10.07 10.46
C TRP A 221 -17.47 9.25 9.50
N PHE A 222 -16.14 9.37 9.62
CA PHE A 222 -15.21 8.60 8.81
C PHE A 222 -15.44 7.10 8.98
N PHE A 223 -15.48 6.63 10.23
CA PHE A 223 -15.74 5.22 10.55
C PHE A 223 -17.10 4.75 10.02
N ALA A 224 -18.16 5.50 10.31
CA ALA A 224 -19.51 5.11 9.92
C ALA A 224 -19.66 5.02 8.38
N ARG A 225 -19.07 5.94 7.62
CA ARG A 225 -19.06 5.88 6.15
C ARG A 225 -18.36 4.62 5.60
N LEU A 226 -17.32 4.15 6.27
CA LEU A 226 -16.57 2.98 5.85
C LEU A 226 -17.28 1.67 6.22
N PHE A 227 -17.87 1.59 7.41
CA PHE A 227 -18.32 0.31 7.99
C PHE A 227 -19.82 0.18 8.21
N ALA A 228 -20.61 1.26 8.27
CA ALA A 228 -22.07 1.15 8.31
C ALA A 228 -22.66 0.39 7.11
N PRO A 229 -22.08 0.45 5.89
CA PRO A 229 -22.44 -0.45 4.78
C PRO A 229 -22.42 -1.95 5.08
N LEU A 230 -21.65 -2.41 6.08
CA LEU A 230 -21.71 -3.81 6.53
C LEU A 230 -23.06 -4.12 7.19
N ALA A 231 -23.62 -3.18 7.94
CA ALA A 231 -24.92 -3.36 8.61
C ALA A 231 -26.12 -2.97 7.73
N ASP A 232 -25.91 -2.06 6.79
CA ASP A 232 -26.95 -1.55 5.91
C ASP A 232 -26.37 -1.31 4.50
N PRO A 233 -26.46 -2.30 3.60
CA PRO A 233 -25.98 -2.19 2.22
C PRO A 233 -26.59 -1.04 1.42
N SER A 234 -27.75 -0.51 1.85
CA SER A 234 -28.38 0.63 1.18
C SER A 234 -27.50 1.88 1.19
N LEU A 235 -26.60 1.99 2.19
CA LEU A 235 -25.64 3.09 2.34
C LEU A 235 -24.52 3.08 1.27
N LEU A 236 -24.39 2.02 0.46
CA LEU A 236 -23.50 2.01 -0.70
C LEU A 236 -24.14 2.62 -1.94
N ARG A 237 -25.46 2.48 -2.12
CA ARG A 237 -26.20 2.96 -3.32
C ARG A 237 -26.00 4.45 -3.56
N ASP A 238 -25.81 5.20 -2.47
CA ASP A 238 -25.70 6.66 -2.49
C ASP A 238 -24.28 7.18 -2.77
N ARG A 239 -23.27 6.32 -2.95
CA ARG A 239 -21.90 6.76 -3.27
C ARG A 239 -21.76 7.38 -4.66
N HIS A 240 -22.63 7.02 -5.61
CA HIS A 240 -22.50 7.45 -7.01
C HIS A 240 -23.73 8.15 -7.61
N GLY A 241 -24.83 8.26 -6.85
CA GLY A 241 -26.04 8.98 -7.26
C GLY A 241 -26.86 8.31 -8.37
N ALA A 242 -26.59 7.05 -8.71
CA ALA A 242 -27.36 6.27 -9.70
C ALA A 242 -27.72 4.87 -9.14
N PRO A 243 -28.93 4.34 -9.42
CA PRO A 243 -29.38 3.03 -8.89
C PRO A 243 -28.58 1.82 -9.38
N HIS A 244 -27.90 1.92 -10.53
CA HIS A 244 -27.28 0.77 -11.20
C HIS A 244 -25.89 0.38 -10.66
N THR A 245 -25.29 1.15 -9.75
CA THR A 245 -23.92 0.88 -9.27
C THR A 245 -23.87 -0.03 -8.04
N SER A 246 -24.99 -0.25 -7.34
CA SER A 246 -24.94 -0.97 -6.05
C SER A 246 -24.85 -2.50 -6.13
N GLU A 247 -25.37 -3.12 -7.20
CA GLU A 247 -25.31 -4.58 -7.36
C GLU A 247 -23.89 -5.07 -7.68
N GLU A 248 -23.09 -4.28 -8.39
CA GLU A 248 -21.68 -4.60 -8.68
C GLU A 248 -20.74 -4.18 -7.53
N GLU A 249 -21.04 -3.09 -6.82
CA GLU A 249 -20.18 -2.55 -5.76
C GLU A 249 -20.25 -3.32 -4.45
N LEU A 250 -21.42 -3.82 -4.06
CA LEU A 250 -21.59 -4.51 -2.79
C LEU A 250 -20.68 -5.76 -2.71
N PRO A 251 -20.64 -6.66 -3.73
CA PRO A 251 -19.68 -7.76 -3.74
C PRO A 251 -18.22 -7.29 -3.63
N LEU A 252 -17.82 -6.20 -4.31
CA LEU A 252 -16.45 -5.69 -4.22
C LEU A 252 -16.13 -5.15 -2.82
N PHE A 253 -17.05 -4.40 -2.23
CA PHE A 253 -16.94 -3.92 -0.84
C PHE A 253 -16.79 -5.09 0.13
N CYS A 254 -17.67 -6.10 0.02
CA CYS A 254 -17.65 -7.29 0.86
C CYS A 254 -16.38 -8.12 0.67
N ALA A 255 -15.88 -8.25 -0.56
CA ALA A 255 -14.62 -8.92 -0.85
C ALA A 255 -13.45 -8.23 -0.15
N ALA A 256 -13.37 -6.90 -0.21
CA ALA A 256 -12.33 -6.13 0.48
C ALA A 256 -12.37 -6.29 2.01
N GLN A 257 -13.57 -6.38 2.61
CA GLN A 257 -13.71 -6.62 4.05
C GLN A 257 -13.27 -8.03 4.44
N VAL A 258 -13.56 -9.03 3.61
CA VAL A 258 -13.12 -10.42 3.83
C VAL A 258 -11.60 -10.53 3.64
N GLU A 259 -11.03 -9.90 2.62
CA GLU A 259 -9.59 -9.87 2.39
C GLU A 259 -8.85 -9.23 3.57
N ALA A 260 -9.34 -8.10 4.10
CA ALA A 260 -8.70 -7.40 5.21
C ALA A 260 -8.50 -8.30 6.45
N LEU A 261 -9.41 -9.25 6.68
CA LEU A 261 -9.41 -10.17 7.82
C LEU A 261 -8.77 -11.53 7.50
N PHE A 262 -9.06 -12.05 6.31
CA PHE A 262 -8.76 -13.42 5.91
C PHE A 262 -7.80 -13.48 4.72
N ARG A 263 -6.89 -12.50 4.58
CA ARG A 263 -5.99 -12.39 3.42
C ARG A 263 -5.27 -13.68 3.06
N LEU A 264 -4.76 -14.44 4.04
CA LEU A 264 -4.03 -15.69 3.82
C LEU A 264 -4.97 -16.81 3.34
N LEU A 265 -6.22 -16.80 3.76
CA LEU A 265 -7.23 -17.71 3.24
C LEU A 265 -7.67 -17.30 1.82
N VAL A 266 -7.84 -16.01 1.54
CA VAL A 266 -8.24 -15.53 0.21
C VAL A 266 -7.15 -15.83 -0.81
N ILE A 267 -5.89 -15.54 -0.48
CA ILE A 267 -4.76 -15.80 -1.35
C ILE A 267 -4.54 -17.31 -1.55
N SER A 268 -4.77 -18.17 -0.56
CA SER A 268 -4.60 -19.62 -0.72
C SER A 268 -5.57 -20.20 -1.76
N LEU A 269 -6.80 -19.70 -1.83
CA LEU A 269 -7.78 -20.07 -2.87
C LEU A 269 -7.31 -19.69 -4.28
N TYR A 270 -6.47 -18.66 -4.38
CA TYR A 270 -5.89 -18.23 -5.64
C TYR A 270 -4.60 -18.98 -5.98
N THR A 271 -3.69 -19.10 -5.02
CA THR A 271 -2.30 -19.54 -5.25
C THR A 271 -2.12 -21.04 -5.22
N VAL A 272 -2.66 -21.75 -4.23
CA VAL A 272 -2.43 -23.19 -4.02
C VAL A 272 -2.83 -24.03 -5.25
N PRO A 273 -3.96 -23.75 -5.93
CA PRO A 273 -4.32 -24.50 -7.14
C PRO A 273 -3.49 -24.17 -8.38
N ARG A 274 -2.73 -23.06 -8.39
CA ARG A 274 -2.13 -22.46 -9.61
C ARG A 274 -0.61 -22.41 -9.61
N PHE A 275 0.03 -22.29 -8.45
CA PHE A 275 1.47 -22.06 -8.36
C PHE A 275 2.13 -23.20 -7.60
N SER A 276 2.94 -23.98 -8.32
CA SER A 276 3.77 -25.02 -7.72
C SER A 276 5.00 -24.42 -7.05
N THR A 277 5.58 -25.17 -6.13
CA THR A 277 6.87 -24.84 -5.50
C THR A 277 7.97 -24.67 -6.56
N THR A 278 7.97 -25.50 -7.62
CA THR A 278 8.92 -25.37 -8.74
C THR A 278 8.78 -24.04 -9.48
N LEU A 279 7.56 -23.58 -9.75
CA LEU A 279 7.35 -22.29 -10.41
C LEU A 279 7.84 -21.13 -9.52
N ARG A 280 7.62 -21.24 -8.20
CA ARG A 280 8.15 -20.26 -7.24
C ARG A 280 9.67 -20.19 -7.29
N GLU A 281 10.35 -21.33 -7.33
CA GLU A 281 11.81 -21.41 -7.44
C GLU A 281 12.30 -20.85 -8.77
N ASP A 282 11.68 -21.21 -9.89
CA ASP A 282 12.03 -20.72 -11.22
C ASP A 282 11.88 -19.18 -11.30
N ILE A 283 10.77 -18.62 -10.80
CA ILE A 283 10.59 -17.16 -10.69
C ILE A 283 11.65 -16.54 -9.80
N GLY A 284 11.93 -17.15 -8.64
CA GLY A 284 12.96 -16.68 -7.71
C GLY A 284 14.34 -16.55 -8.36
N GLN A 285 14.74 -17.53 -9.17
CA GLN A 285 16.01 -17.50 -9.91
C GLN A 285 16.05 -16.39 -10.96
N LEU A 286 14.97 -16.20 -11.72
CA LEU A 286 14.90 -15.12 -12.73
C LEU A 286 14.96 -13.73 -12.08
N LEU A 287 14.32 -13.54 -10.92
CA LEU A 287 14.37 -12.29 -10.17
C LEU A 287 15.74 -12.05 -9.52
N GLN A 288 16.41 -13.10 -9.04
CA GLN A 288 17.79 -12.99 -8.56
C GLN A 288 18.73 -12.50 -9.66
N ALA A 289 18.59 -13.00 -10.90
CA ALA A 289 19.40 -12.54 -12.03
C ALA A 289 19.23 -11.03 -12.32
N ILE A 290 18.05 -10.48 -12.05
CA ILE A 290 17.79 -9.03 -12.18
C ILE A 290 18.65 -8.25 -11.17
N ARG A 291 18.66 -8.67 -9.90
CA ARG A 291 19.48 -8.03 -8.87
C ARG A 291 20.98 -8.07 -9.18
N GLU A 292 21.45 -9.20 -9.69
CA GLU A 292 22.85 -9.34 -10.13
C GLU A 292 23.17 -8.34 -11.25
N VAL A 293 22.28 -8.19 -12.24
CA VAL A 293 22.45 -7.18 -13.31
C VAL A 293 22.50 -5.76 -12.75
N VAL A 294 21.67 -5.41 -11.75
CA VAL A 294 21.76 -4.09 -11.11
C VAL A 294 23.11 -3.92 -10.39
N ALA A 295 23.56 -4.93 -9.65
CA ALA A 295 24.85 -4.88 -8.95
C ALA A 295 26.04 -4.76 -9.90
N ASP A 296 26.00 -5.46 -11.03
CA ASP A 296 27.01 -5.38 -12.10
C ASP A 296 27.03 -3.98 -12.71
N LYS A 297 25.85 -3.41 -13.03
CA LYS A 297 25.73 -2.03 -13.53
C LYS A 297 26.28 -1.01 -12.54
N VAL A 298 25.96 -1.14 -11.26
CA VAL A 298 26.49 -0.25 -10.21
C VAL A 298 28.02 -0.28 -10.15
N SER A 299 28.61 -1.47 -10.32
CA SER A 299 30.06 -1.63 -10.34
C SER A 299 30.73 -0.94 -11.54
N GLY A 300 29.99 -0.74 -12.63
CA GLY A 300 30.45 -0.06 -13.85
C GLY A 300 30.23 1.46 -13.88
N LEU A 301 29.61 2.06 -12.85
CA LEU A 301 29.19 3.47 -12.90
C LEU A 301 30.39 4.42 -12.98
N PRO A 302 30.55 5.23 -14.05
CA PRO A 302 31.70 6.12 -14.16
C PRO A 302 31.63 7.33 -13.21
N TRP A 303 30.45 7.62 -12.68
CA TRP A 303 30.16 8.79 -11.85
C TRP A 303 30.19 8.50 -10.34
N LEU A 304 30.43 7.25 -9.94
CA LEU A 304 30.61 6.86 -8.54
C LEU A 304 32.07 6.59 -8.22
N ASP A 305 32.46 6.90 -7.00
CA ASP A 305 33.73 6.44 -6.43
C ASP A 305 33.68 4.94 -6.09
N GLU A 306 34.84 4.28 -6.11
CA GLU A 306 34.96 2.84 -5.86
C GLU A 306 34.43 2.42 -4.48
N TYR A 307 34.56 3.27 -3.47
CA TYR A 307 34.05 2.98 -2.13
C TYR A 307 32.51 2.85 -2.13
N SER A 308 31.83 3.79 -2.77
CA SER A 308 30.37 3.76 -2.90
C SER A 308 29.88 2.61 -3.78
N LYS A 309 30.59 2.30 -4.88
CA LYS A 309 30.25 1.15 -5.75
C LYS A 309 30.29 -0.18 -4.99
N GLN A 310 31.35 -0.42 -4.22
CA GLN A 310 31.51 -1.67 -3.48
C GLN A 310 30.37 -1.87 -2.48
N ARG A 311 29.99 -0.81 -1.76
CA ARG A 311 28.93 -0.86 -0.74
C ARG A 311 27.53 -0.96 -1.33
N ALA A 312 27.21 -0.17 -2.36
CA ALA A 312 25.95 -0.29 -3.06
C ALA A 312 25.81 -1.67 -3.74
N GLY A 313 26.88 -2.17 -4.35
CA GLY A 313 26.93 -3.53 -4.90
C GLY A 313 26.70 -4.61 -3.83
N ARG A 314 27.28 -4.45 -2.62
CA ARG A 314 27.04 -5.34 -1.48
C ARG A 314 25.58 -5.31 -1.05
N LYS A 315 24.99 -4.13 -0.89
CA LYS A 315 23.57 -3.95 -0.55
C LYS A 315 22.64 -4.67 -1.53
N LEU A 316 22.88 -4.52 -2.83
CA LEU A 316 22.10 -5.18 -3.88
C LEU A 316 22.25 -6.71 -3.87
N ARG A 317 23.45 -7.21 -3.57
CA ARG A 317 23.71 -8.65 -3.43
C ARG A 317 23.08 -9.24 -2.16
N GLU A 318 23.07 -8.50 -1.05
CA GLU A 318 22.47 -8.93 0.21
C GLU A 318 20.95 -8.73 0.28
N MET A 319 20.38 -7.95 -0.65
CA MET A 319 18.95 -7.71 -0.76
C MET A 319 18.15 -9.03 -0.68
N GLY A 320 17.01 -9.05 -0.02
CA GLY A 320 16.13 -10.22 0.01
C GLY A 320 15.05 -10.15 -1.08
N THR A 321 14.51 -11.32 -1.43
CA THR A 321 13.31 -11.42 -2.28
C THR A 321 12.26 -12.19 -1.50
N VAL A 322 11.14 -11.53 -1.20
CA VAL A 322 10.01 -12.17 -0.52
C VAL A 322 8.90 -12.33 -1.54
N LEU A 323 8.75 -13.54 -2.06
CA LEU A 323 7.60 -13.93 -2.86
C LEU A 323 6.38 -14.14 -1.93
N TRP A 324 5.19 -14.29 -2.51
CA TRP A 324 3.92 -14.58 -1.81
C TRP A 324 4.05 -15.65 -0.71
N PRO A 325 3.13 -15.77 0.25
CA PRO A 325 3.28 -16.72 1.35
C PRO A 325 3.57 -18.17 0.90
N PRO A 326 4.45 -18.90 1.59
CA PRO A 326 4.84 -20.26 1.21
C PRO A 326 3.70 -21.27 1.36
N ASP A 327 3.77 -22.37 0.60
CA ASP A 327 2.68 -23.35 0.47
C ASP A 327 2.30 -24.00 1.81
N ASN A 328 3.27 -24.24 2.71
CA ASN A 328 3.01 -24.78 4.04
C ASN A 328 2.13 -23.85 4.89
N MET A 329 2.34 -22.53 4.78
CA MET A 329 1.53 -21.53 5.48
C MET A 329 0.12 -21.44 4.89
N LEU A 330 0.00 -21.59 3.57
CA LEU A 330 -1.27 -21.56 2.85
C LEU A 330 -2.02 -22.91 2.85
N SER A 331 -1.43 -23.95 3.44
CA SER A 331 -2.06 -25.25 3.64
C SER A 331 -3.23 -25.17 4.62
N SER A 332 -4.11 -26.18 4.60
CA SER A 332 -5.23 -26.26 5.55
C SER A 332 -4.78 -26.20 7.02
N GLU A 333 -3.64 -26.83 7.34
CA GLU A 333 -3.07 -26.83 8.70
C GLU A 333 -2.47 -25.47 9.08
N GLY A 334 -1.72 -24.85 8.15
CA GLY A 334 -1.15 -23.51 8.35
C GLY A 334 -2.23 -22.45 8.56
N LEU A 335 -3.28 -22.47 7.74
CA LEU A 335 -4.41 -21.56 7.87
C LEU A 335 -5.23 -21.83 9.13
N ALA A 336 -5.43 -23.10 9.50
CA ALA A 336 -6.12 -23.46 10.74
C ALA A 336 -5.35 -22.96 11.98
N THR A 337 -4.02 -22.99 11.94
CA THR A 337 -3.16 -22.44 13.00
C THR A 337 -3.35 -20.93 13.13
N VAL A 338 -3.17 -20.19 12.02
CA VAL A 338 -3.28 -18.73 12.00
C VAL A 338 -4.67 -18.24 12.43
N TYR A 339 -5.72 -18.90 11.93
CA TYR A 339 -7.11 -18.50 12.19
C TYR A 339 -7.78 -19.31 13.31
N SER A 340 -7.00 -20.05 14.12
CA SER A 340 -7.51 -20.84 15.25
C SER A 340 -8.29 -20.01 16.27
N LYS A 341 -7.88 -18.74 16.44
CA LYS A 341 -8.49 -17.77 17.35
C LYS A 341 -9.77 -17.13 16.79
N VAL A 342 -10.06 -17.29 15.49
CA VAL A 342 -11.30 -16.79 14.87
C VAL A 342 -12.44 -17.72 15.24
N ARG A 343 -13.38 -17.22 16.03
CA ARG A 343 -14.61 -17.96 16.32
C ARG A 343 -15.41 -18.16 15.04
N GLN A 344 -15.74 -19.41 14.76
CA GLN A 344 -16.66 -19.72 13.67
C GLN A 344 -18.05 -19.20 14.04
N PRO A 345 -18.76 -18.55 13.10
CA PRO A 345 -20.14 -18.17 13.34
C PRO A 345 -20.95 -19.42 13.67
N SER A 346 -21.59 -19.45 14.85
CA SER A 346 -22.43 -20.57 15.29
C SER A 346 -23.86 -20.10 15.53
N GLY A 347 -24.83 -20.89 15.06
CA GLY A 347 -26.26 -20.59 15.17
C GLY A 347 -26.80 -19.61 14.13
N THR A 348 -28.06 -19.19 14.31
CA THR A 348 -28.80 -18.29 13.40
C THR A 348 -28.75 -16.80 13.79
N SER A 349 -28.02 -16.43 14.85
CA SER A 349 -28.05 -15.08 15.46
C SER A 349 -26.82 -14.21 15.17
N TRP A 350 -25.88 -14.67 14.34
CA TRP A 350 -24.66 -13.90 14.01
C TRP A 350 -24.91 -12.94 12.84
N THR A 351 -24.31 -11.76 12.90
CA THR A 351 -24.36 -10.74 11.85
C THR A 351 -23.02 -10.63 11.12
N VAL A 352 -22.98 -10.04 9.93
CA VAL A 352 -21.69 -9.76 9.24
C VAL A 352 -20.78 -8.85 10.08
N VAL A 353 -21.35 -7.97 10.90
CA VAL A 353 -20.59 -7.13 11.84
C VAL A 353 -19.99 -7.98 12.96
N ASP A 354 -20.68 -9.02 13.45
CA ASP A 354 -20.10 -9.97 14.40
C ASP A 354 -18.84 -10.62 13.83
N ALA A 355 -18.93 -11.15 12.60
CA ALA A 355 -17.80 -11.77 11.94
C ALA A 355 -16.64 -10.78 11.72
N TRP A 356 -16.96 -9.52 11.41
CA TRP A 356 -15.97 -8.46 11.26
C TRP A 356 -15.25 -8.13 12.58
N VAL A 357 -16.00 -7.99 13.69
CA VAL A 357 -15.42 -7.71 15.01
C VAL A 357 -14.56 -8.89 15.46
N GLN A 358 -15.08 -10.12 15.39
CA GLN A 358 -14.37 -11.33 15.81
C GLN A 358 -13.11 -11.59 15.00
N GLY A 359 -13.13 -11.32 13.68
CA GLY A 359 -11.95 -11.43 12.84
C GLY A 359 -10.84 -10.48 13.25
N ARG A 360 -11.18 -9.23 13.61
CA ARG A 360 -10.20 -8.23 14.08
C ARG A 360 -9.68 -8.57 15.47
N GLU A 361 -10.54 -9.04 16.36
CA GLU A 361 -10.12 -9.54 17.69
C GLU A 361 -9.12 -10.70 17.57
N ALA A 362 -9.34 -11.63 16.63
CA ALA A 362 -8.41 -12.73 16.41
C ALA A 362 -7.03 -12.24 15.95
N ILE A 363 -6.97 -11.26 15.04
CA ILE A 363 -5.70 -10.63 14.61
C ILE A 363 -5.04 -9.88 15.77
N ASN A 364 -5.81 -9.17 16.59
CA ASN A 364 -5.30 -8.46 17.75
C ASN A 364 -4.72 -9.39 18.84
N ASN A 365 -5.18 -10.63 18.89
CA ASN A 365 -4.72 -11.64 19.85
C ASN A 365 -3.54 -12.48 19.32
N LEU A 366 -2.99 -12.15 18.16
CA LEU A 366 -1.76 -12.75 17.67
C LEU A 366 -0.58 -12.30 18.54
N ASP A 367 0.36 -13.22 18.80
CA ASP A 367 1.65 -12.82 19.38
C ASP A 367 2.48 -12.01 18.36
N GLN A 368 3.66 -11.56 18.77
CA GLN A 368 4.50 -10.68 17.93
C GLN A 368 4.97 -11.35 16.64
N ASP A 369 5.31 -12.64 16.71
CA ASP A 369 5.82 -13.41 15.57
C ASP A 369 4.67 -13.77 14.62
N GLU A 370 3.54 -14.21 15.17
CA GLU A 370 2.30 -14.40 14.42
C GLU A 370 1.86 -13.10 13.72
N TYR A 371 1.86 -11.97 14.42
CA TYR A 371 1.47 -10.68 13.87
C TYR A 371 2.41 -10.23 12.75
N ASP A 372 3.74 -10.30 12.95
CA ASP A 372 4.71 -9.88 11.93
C ASP A 372 4.51 -10.68 10.64
N VAL A 373 4.31 -12.00 10.76
CA VAL A 373 4.06 -12.88 9.62
C VAL A 373 2.73 -12.55 8.94
N VAL A 374 1.62 -12.48 9.68
CA VAL A 374 0.29 -12.24 9.09
C VAL A 374 0.17 -10.84 8.47
N MET A 375 0.77 -9.84 9.09
CA MET A 375 0.58 -8.43 8.71
C MET A 375 1.63 -7.91 7.73
N ASN A 376 2.84 -8.49 7.69
CA ASN A 376 3.93 -8.02 6.83
C ASN A 376 4.29 -8.98 5.68
N LEU A 377 3.68 -10.15 5.54
CA LEU A 377 3.83 -10.92 4.29
C LEU A 377 3.11 -10.24 3.12
N PRO A 378 3.64 -10.35 1.88
CA PRO A 378 3.01 -9.81 0.68
C PRO A 378 1.81 -10.68 0.25
N ALA A 379 0.78 -10.67 1.10
CA ALA A 379 -0.44 -11.48 0.98
C ALA A 379 -1.66 -10.67 0.51
N ASN A 380 -1.50 -9.36 0.34
CA ASN A 380 -2.52 -8.47 -0.19
C ASN A 380 -2.83 -8.80 -1.66
N MET A 381 -4.12 -8.72 -1.99
CA MET A 381 -4.66 -8.72 -3.35
C MET A 381 -4.88 -7.29 -3.88
N GLU A 382 -4.45 -6.28 -3.12
CA GLU A 382 -4.39 -4.88 -3.53
C GLU A 382 -2.97 -4.43 -3.85
N LEU A 383 -2.84 -3.25 -4.46
CA LEU A 383 -1.58 -2.61 -4.85
C LEU A 383 -0.80 -2.06 -3.62
N PRO A 384 0.54 -1.95 -3.68
CA PRO A 384 1.41 -2.26 -4.82
C PRO A 384 1.62 -3.76 -5.08
N LEU A 385 1.83 -4.15 -6.34
CA LEU A 385 2.05 -5.56 -6.71
C LEU A 385 3.45 -6.04 -6.34
N VAL A 386 4.42 -5.15 -6.46
CA VAL A 386 5.82 -5.33 -6.08
C VAL A 386 6.23 -4.08 -5.29
N GLU A 387 6.93 -4.24 -4.18
CA GLU A 387 7.34 -3.14 -3.30
C GLU A 387 8.74 -3.39 -2.75
N TYR A 388 9.59 -2.37 -2.74
CA TYR A 388 10.84 -2.36 -2.00
C TYR A 388 10.61 -1.96 -0.53
N ASP A 389 10.80 -2.91 0.38
CA ASP A 389 10.82 -2.68 1.82
C ASP A 389 12.22 -2.21 2.26
N TYR A 390 12.38 -0.88 2.35
CA TYR A 390 13.63 -0.28 2.84
C TYR A 390 14.00 -0.72 4.27
N LEU A 391 13.06 -1.25 5.07
CA LEU A 391 13.34 -1.66 6.46
C LEU A 391 14.21 -2.91 6.51
N ARG A 392 13.97 -3.82 5.55
CA ARG A 392 14.59 -5.13 5.51
C ARG A 392 15.57 -5.29 4.35
N ASN A 393 15.68 -4.26 3.49
CA ASN A 393 16.39 -4.34 2.21
C ASN A 393 15.84 -5.53 1.39
N GLU A 394 14.53 -5.57 1.19
CA GLU A 394 13.83 -6.68 0.53
C GLU A 394 12.90 -6.16 -0.56
N VAL A 395 12.85 -6.85 -1.70
CA VAL A 395 11.78 -6.64 -2.69
C VAL A 395 10.70 -7.71 -2.47
N ARG A 396 9.47 -7.25 -2.29
CA ARG A 396 8.30 -8.05 -1.94
C ARG A 396 7.38 -8.17 -3.14
N VAL A 397 7.02 -9.38 -3.52
CA VAL A 397 6.17 -9.68 -4.69
C VAL A 397 4.86 -10.30 -4.19
N SER A 398 3.76 -9.57 -4.33
CA SER A 398 2.42 -10.06 -3.99
C SER A 398 1.98 -11.21 -4.90
N ALA A 399 1.05 -12.05 -4.45
CA ALA A 399 0.48 -13.08 -5.34
C ALA A 399 -0.30 -12.49 -6.51
N GLN A 400 -0.87 -11.29 -6.39
CA GLN A 400 -1.56 -10.65 -7.49
C GLN A 400 -0.61 -10.32 -8.65
N ALA A 401 0.69 -10.13 -8.38
CA ALA A 401 1.72 -9.95 -9.42
C ALA A 401 1.86 -11.18 -10.35
N LEU A 402 1.29 -12.33 -9.99
CA LEU A 402 1.27 -13.54 -10.80
C LEU A 402 0.08 -13.62 -11.77
N SER A 403 -0.74 -12.58 -11.80
CA SER A 403 -1.83 -12.44 -12.78
C SER A 403 -1.37 -11.68 -14.02
N GLN A 404 -2.05 -11.93 -15.14
CA GLN A 404 -1.93 -11.06 -16.32
C GLN A 404 -2.45 -9.65 -16.00
N PRO A 405 -1.86 -8.58 -16.58
CA PRO A 405 -0.79 -8.59 -17.58
C PRO A 405 0.64 -8.62 -17.02
N VAL A 406 0.81 -8.78 -15.70
CA VAL A 406 2.14 -8.72 -15.05
C VAL A 406 2.93 -10.00 -15.32
N PHE A 407 2.28 -11.15 -15.18
CA PHE A 407 2.89 -12.44 -15.39
C PHE A 407 1.97 -13.33 -16.22
N TYR A 408 2.58 -14.06 -17.16
CA TYR A 408 1.91 -15.01 -18.04
C TYR A 408 2.49 -16.39 -17.75
N PHE A 409 1.67 -17.32 -17.27
CA PHE A 409 2.10 -18.66 -16.86
C PHE A 409 2.81 -19.42 -17.98
N GLU A 410 2.30 -19.33 -19.20
CA GLU A 410 2.92 -19.92 -20.40
C GLU A 410 3.68 -18.88 -21.24
N GLY A 411 4.08 -17.77 -20.63
CA GLY A 411 4.75 -16.66 -21.28
C GLY A 411 6.19 -16.98 -21.67
N THR A 412 6.72 -16.19 -22.61
CA THR A 412 8.15 -16.20 -22.97
C THR A 412 9.00 -15.46 -21.94
N ARG A 413 10.33 -15.63 -21.98
CA ARG A 413 11.24 -14.80 -21.14
C ARG A 413 11.07 -13.31 -21.43
N ALA A 414 10.84 -12.91 -22.68
CA ALA A 414 10.54 -11.53 -23.02
C ALA A 414 9.29 -10.99 -22.30
N MET A 415 8.24 -11.80 -22.20
CA MET A 415 7.02 -11.42 -21.47
C MET A 415 7.27 -11.37 -19.97
N PHE A 416 8.08 -12.29 -19.42
CA PHE A 416 8.49 -12.25 -18.02
C PHE A 416 9.25 -10.96 -17.68
N TYR A 417 10.33 -10.66 -18.42
CA TYR A 417 11.17 -9.50 -18.16
C TYR A 417 10.45 -8.18 -18.49
N GLY A 418 9.56 -8.17 -19.48
CA GLY A 418 8.74 -6.98 -19.80
C GLY A 418 7.61 -6.73 -18.79
N GLY A 419 7.12 -7.77 -18.11
CA GLY A 419 6.07 -7.68 -17.08
C GLY A 419 6.65 -7.65 -15.66
N LEU A 420 6.59 -8.79 -14.98
CA LEU A 420 7.05 -8.94 -13.59
C LEU A 420 8.53 -8.54 -13.40
N GLY A 421 9.40 -8.88 -14.34
CA GLY A 421 10.82 -8.53 -14.26
C GLY A 421 11.06 -7.02 -14.29
N PHE A 422 10.31 -6.27 -15.11
CA PHE A 422 10.34 -4.82 -15.13
C PHE A 422 9.86 -4.22 -13.79
N LEU A 423 8.71 -4.68 -13.28
CA LEU A 423 8.20 -4.21 -11.98
C LEU A 423 9.19 -4.50 -10.85
N TYR A 424 9.79 -5.68 -10.86
CA TYR A 424 10.79 -6.05 -9.88
C TYR A 424 12.06 -5.21 -10.01
N ALA A 425 12.55 -4.98 -11.24
CA ALA A 425 13.69 -4.10 -11.49
C ALA A 425 13.44 -2.68 -10.98
N ALA A 426 12.23 -2.13 -11.18
CA ALA A 426 11.82 -0.83 -10.67
C ALA A 426 11.95 -0.73 -9.15
N GLU A 427 11.60 -1.78 -8.43
CA GLU A 427 11.72 -1.82 -6.97
C GLU A 427 13.16 -2.11 -6.51
N VAL A 428 13.94 -2.92 -7.25
CA VAL A 428 15.37 -3.13 -6.94
C VAL A 428 16.15 -1.82 -7.04
N VAL A 429 15.92 -1.03 -8.09
CA VAL A 429 16.68 0.22 -8.29
C VAL A 429 16.34 1.28 -7.24
N ARG A 430 15.15 1.24 -6.59
CA ARG A 430 14.83 2.11 -5.43
C ARG A 430 15.80 1.94 -4.26
N ALA A 431 16.53 0.83 -4.17
CA ALA A 431 17.62 0.70 -3.20
C ALA A 431 18.73 1.74 -3.39
N LEU A 432 18.78 2.39 -4.55
CA LEU A 432 19.76 3.40 -4.98
C LEU A 432 19.24 4.83 -4.93
N ASP A 433 17.93 5.03 -4.74
CA ASP A 433 17.31 6.36 -4.69
C ASP A 433 17.74 7.16 -3.46
N ALA A 434 17.31 8.42 -3.35
CA ALA A 434 17.69 9.28 -2.23
C ALA A 434 17.37 8.70 -0.83
N ASP A 435 16.31 7.89 -0.67
CA ASP A 435 15.97 7.24 0.61
C ASP A 435 16.76 5.93 0.79
N GLY A 436 16.83 5.11 -0.27
CA GLY A 436 17.63 3.90 -0.35
C GLY A 436 19.08 4.18 0.00
N ALA A 437 19.68 5.22 -0.57
CA ALA A 437 21.04 5.66 -0.33
C ALA A 437 21.35 6.03 1.12
N ARG A 438 20.34 6.27 1.97
CA ARG A 438 20.57 6.56 3.41
C ARG A 438 20.60 5.29 4.26
N ARG A 439 20.32 4.13 3.67
CA ARG A 439 20.15 2.85 4.36
C ARG A 439 21.14 1.81 3.87
N ASP A 440 21.84 1.20 4.80
CA ASP A 440 22.84 0.17 4.53
C ASP A 440 22.24 -1.15 4.01
N GLU A 441 23.08 -2.16 3.81
CA GLU A 441 22.70 -3.51 3.39
C GLU A 441 21.67 -4.21 4.30
N HIS A 442 21.49 -3.71 5.52
CA HIS A 442 20.56 -4.25 6.52
C HIS A 442 19.31 -3.37 6.70
N GLY A 443 19.16 -2.32 5.89
CA GLY A 443 18.03 -1.38 5.97
C GLY A 443 18.12 -0.38 7.12
N VAL A 444 19.27 -0.31 7.82
CA VAL A 444 19.48 0.62 8.93
C VAL A 444 19.78 2.01 8.38
N LEU A 445 19.03 3.00 8.85
CA LEU A 445 19.29 4.40 8.52
C LEU A 445 20.66 4.81 9.08
N ALA A 446 21.60 5.16 8.20
CA ALA A 446 22.95 5.55 8.60
C ALA A 446 22.94 7.00 9.13
N PRO A 447 23.13 7.22 10.45
CA PRO A 447 22.86 8.52 11.10
C PRO A 447 23.76 9.66 10.61
N ASN A 448 24.94 9.36 10.06
CA ASN A 448 25.90 10.36 9.58
C ASN A 448 26.15 10.32 8.06
N ARG A 449 25.33 9.60 7.28
CA ARG A 449 25.55 9.34 5.84
C ARG A 449 26.94 8.75 5.52
N THR A 450 27.62 8.15 6.49
CA THR A 450 29.03 7.69 6.35
C THR A 450 29.18 6.34 5.67
N TRP A 451 28.07 5.73 5.21
CA TRP A 451 28.13 4.43 4.54
C TRP A 451 28.20 4.55 3.01
N LEU A 452 27.91 5.73 2.44
CA LEU A 452 28.22 6.09 1.05
C LEU A 452 28.95 7.42 1.06
N SER A 453 29.65 7.76 -0.02
CA SER A 453 30.26 9.08 -0.13
C SER A 453 29.17 10.16 -0.29
N PRO A 454 29.41 11.42 0.14
CA PRO A 454 28.48 12.52 -0.13
C PRO A 454 28.17 12.71 -1.61
N ALA A 455 29.14 12.40 -2.49
CA ALA A 455 28.99 12.47 -3.94
C ALA A 455 27.87 11.55 -4.47
N TRP A 456 27.52 10.47 -3.76
CA TRP A 456 26.37 9.64 -4.13
C TRP A 456 25.07 10.43 -4.15
N THR A 457 24.81 11.24 -3.11
CA THR A 457 23.53 11.92 -2.95
C THR A 457 23.34 12.96 -4.07
N GLU A 458 24.37 13.76 -4.33
CA GLU A 458 24.35 14.74 -5.42
C GLU A 458 24.19 14.05 -6.79
N ALA A 459 24.97 12.99 -7.04
CA ALA A 459 24.94 12.31 -8.33
C ALA A 459 23.63 11.55 -8.61
N VAL A 460 22.95 11.03 -7.58
CA VAL A 460 21.63 10.40 -7.71
C VAL A 460 20.55 11.46 -7.90
N LEU A 461 20.57 12.55 -7.12
CA LEU A 461 19.61 13.64 -7.28
C LEU A 461 19.68 14.27 -8.68
N ASP A 462 20.89 14.57 -9.18
CA ASP A 462 21.09 15.11 -10.53
C ASP A 462 20.49 14.21 -11.62
N ARG A 463 20.51 12.88 -11.42
CA ARG A 463 19.99 11.89 -12.38
C ARG A 463 18.49 11.67 -12.24
N GLU A 464 17.97 11.72 -11.02
CA GLU A 464 16.53 11.75 -10.76
C GLU A 464 15.89 13.03 -11.34
N GLU A 465 16.61 14.15 -11.31
CA GLU A 465 16.20 15.47 -11.81
C GLU A 465 16.36 15.64 -13.34
N CYS A 466 16.84 14.64 -14.07
CA CYS A 466 17.25 14.74 -15.47
C CYS A 466 16.21 15.36 -16.45
N LEU A 467 14.94 15.58 -16.07
CA LEU A 467 13.94 16.24 -16.92
C LEU A 467 12.91 17.11 -16.15
N PRO A 468 12.54 18.30 -16.68
CA PRO A 468 11.62 19.27 -16.07
C PRO A 468 10.13 18.90 -16.15
N GLU A 469 9.77 17.65 -16.51
CA GLU A 469 8.36 17.25 -16.59
C GLU A 469 7.81 16.78 -15.24
N PRO A 470 6.55 17.13 -14.87
CA PRO A 470 5.92 16.60 -13.68
C PRO A 470 5.76 15.09 -13.77
N GLY A 471 6.35 14.33 -12.83
CA GLY A 471 6.14 12.89 -12.69
C GLY A 471 7.38 12.03 -12.46
N GLY A 472 8.60 12.56 -12.66
CA GLY A 472 9.86 11.82 -12.48
C GLY A 472 10.09 10.73 -13.53
N TYR A 473 11.34 10.28 -13.67
CA TYR A 473 11.77 9.22 -14.61
C TYR A 473 12.40 8.01 -13.93
N PHE A 474 12.53 8.12 -12.60
CA PHE A 474 12.99 7.08 -11.72
C PHE A 474 11.78 6.56 -10.93
N PRO A 475 11.59 5.24 -10.82
CA PRO A 475 12.54 4.17 -11.17
C PRO A 475 12.41 3.61 -12.60
N GLU A 476 11.51 4.12 -13.44
CA GLU A 476 11.09 3.46 -14.69
C GLU A 476 12.21 3.33 -15.74
N ILE A 477 12.96 4.40 -16.02
CA ILE A 477 14.06 4.36 -17.00
C ILE A 477 15.11 3.30 -16.62
N PRO A 478 15.74 3.37 -15.43
CA PRO A 478 16.74 2.37 -15.06
C PRO A 478 16.16 0.95 -15.02
N ALA A 479 14.87 0.80 -14.68
CA ALA A 479 14.20 -0.50 -14.69
C ALA A 479 14.06 -1.10 -16.09
N VAL A 480 13.72 -0.30 -17.12
CA VAL A 480 13.69 -0.76 -18.52
C VAL A 480 15.06 -1.30 -18.91
N GLU A 481 16.12 -0.55 -18.63
CA GLU A 481 17.49 -0.90 -18.99
C GLU A 481 17.94 -2.19 -18.31
N VAL A 482 17.68 -2.32 -17.01
CA VAL A 482 18.00 -3.50 -16.20
C VAL A 482 17.23 -4.72 -16.70
N ALA A 483 15.91 -4.62 -16.84
CA ALA A 483 15.08 -5.75 -17.23
C ALA A 483 15.41 -6.24 -18.65
N TYR A 484 15.72 -5.32 -19.58
CA TYR A 484 16.19 -5.67 -20.92
C TYR A 484 17.56 -6.35 -20.89
N ALA A 485 18.52 -5.83 -20.10
CA ALA A 485 19.83 -6.47 -19.94
C ALA A 485 19.73 -7.88 -19.33
N SER A 486 18.82 -8.08 -18.37
CA SER A 486 18.52 -9.40 -17.81
C SER A 486 17.91 -10.34 -18.87
N LEU A 487 17.01 -9.84 -19.72
CA LEU A 487 16.50 -10.61 -20.87
C LEU A 487 17.64 -11.05 -21.79
N GLU A 488 18.50 -10.13 -22.23
CA GLU A 488 19.62 -10.46 -23.11
C GLU A 488 20.57 -11.50 -22.49
N LYS A 489 20.95 -11.33 -21.21
CA LYS A 489 21.76 -12.31 -20.48
C LYS A 489 21.06 -13.68 -20.43
N SER A 490 19.75 -13.68 -20.26
CA SER A 490 18.95 -14.90 -20.27
C SER A 490 18.92 -15.56 -21.66
N LEU A 491 18.77 -14.81 -22.75
CA LEU A 491 18.68 -15.38 -24.11
C LEU A 491 19.97 -16.11 -24.53
N VAL A 492 21.11 -15.75 -23.93
CA VAL A 492 22.40 -16.41 -24.14
C VAL A 492 22.57 -17.67 -23.28
N SER A 493 21.94 -17.75 -22.11
CA SER A 493 22.06 -18.91 -21.22
C SER A 493 21.07 -20.02 -21.60
N SER A 494 21.61 -21.09 -22.19
CA SER A 494 20.89 -22.27 -22.69
C SER A 494 20.14 -22.99 -21.56
N GLY A 495 18.83 -22.76 -21.47
CA GLY A 495 17.95 -23.39 -20.50
C GLY A 495 16.50 -23.08 -20.83
N GLU A 496 15.99 -23.67 -21.92
CA GLU A 496 14.61 -23.53 -22.36
C GLU A 496 13.66 -24.19 -21.35
N ARG A 497 13.15 -23.41 -20.39
CA ARG A 497 11.97 -23.79 -19.59
C ARG A 497 10.72 -22.99 -19.93
N MET A 498 10.86 -21.75 -20.40
CA MET A 498 9.75 -20.96 -20.94
C MET A 498 9.67 -21.16 -22.46
N ARG A 499 8.54 -21.67 -22.94
CA ARG A 499 8.28 -21.88 -24.36
C ARG A 499 8.45 -20.57 -25.13
N THR A 500 9.07 -20.64 -26.31
CA THR A 500 8.94 -19.61 -27.34
C THR A 500 7.52 -19.69 -27.90
N ALA A 501 6.56 -19.01 -27.26
CA ALA A 501 5.26 -18.80 -27.87
C ALA A 501 5.43 -18.22 -29.29
N GLN A 502 4.71 -18.76 -30.28
CA GLN A 502 4.71 -18.21 -31.63
C GLN A 502 4.19 -16.76 -31.54
N SER A 503 5.09 -15.81 -31.76
CA SER A 503 4.81 -14.38 -31.76
C SER A 503 5.25 -13.81 -33.09
N ALA A 504 4.48 -12.86 -33.62
CA ALA A 504 4.89 -12.07 -34.78
C ALA A 504 6.10 -11.15 -34.48
N PHE A 505 6.45 -11.00 -33.19
CA PHE A 505 7.57 -10.19 -32.73
C PHE A 505 8.77 -11.05 -32.31
N SER A 506 9.98 -10.55 -32.56
CA SER A 506 11.19 -11.07 -31.90
C SER A 506 11.07 -10.93 -30.38
N GLN A 507 11.84 -11.74 -29.62
CA GLN A 507 11.85 -11.65 -28.15
C GLN A 507 12.13 -10.22 -27.66
N ARG A 508 13.09 -9.52 -28.29
CA ARG A 508 13.40 -8.11 -27.98
C ARG A 508 12.22 -7.18 -28.18
N ARG A 509 11.49 -7.29 -29.31
CA ARG A 509 10.29 -6.48 -29.56
C ARG A 509 9.14 -6.84 -28.61
N LEU A 510 8.96 -8.13 -28.32
CA LEU A 510 7.92 -8.63 -27.43
C LEU A 510 8.10 -8.13 -25.98
N PHE A 511 9.34 -7.92 -25.53
CA PHE A 511 9.63 -7.30 -24.24
C PHE A 511 8.96 -5.93 -24.11
N TYR A 512 9.20 -5.03 -25.07
CA TYR A 512 8.62 -3.69 -25.03
C TYR A 512 7.09 -3.69 -25.18
N VAL A 513 6.55 -4.58 -26.03
CA VAL A 513 5.10 -4.75 -26.17
C VAL A 513 4.48 -5.16 -24.83
N THR A 514 5.08 -6.12 -24.13
CA THR A 514 4.59 -6.58 -22.82
C THR A 514 4.68 -5.48 -21.77
N LEU A 515 5.81 -4.77 -21.74
CA LEU A 515 6.04 -3.64 -20.84
C LEU A 515 5.03 -2.51 -21.04
N CYS A 516 4.80 -2.09 -22.28
CA CYS A 516 3.81 -1.06 -22.56
C CYS A 516 2.38 -1.54 -22.29
N TYR A 517 2.07 -2.83 -22.54
CA TYR A 517 0.76 -3.39 -22.24
C TYR A 517 0.43 -3.38 -20.74
N LEU A 518 1.43 -3.62 -19.88
CA LEU A 518 1.32 -3.48 -18.44
C LEU A 518 0.91 -2.05 -18.02
N MET A 519 1.40 -1.03 -18.73
CA MET A 519 1.13 0.39 -18.47
C MET A 519 -0.12 0.93 -19.19
N CYS A 520 -0.81 0.10 -19.99
CA CYS A 520 -2.07 0.49 -20.61
C CYS A 520 -3.11 0.81 -19.53
N ALA A 521 -3.52 2.07 -19.46
CA ALA A 521 -4.54 2.54 -18.54
C ALA A 521 -5.55 3.44 -19.26
N ASN A 522 -6.84 3.22 -18.99
CA ASN A 522 -7.86 4.20 -19.33
C ASN A 522 -7.82 5.29 -18.25
N GLN A 523 -7.55 6.55 -18.63
CA GLN A 523 -7.34 7.68 -17.70
C GLN A 523 -8.53 7.94 -16.75
N THR A 524 -9.69 7.36 -17.04
CA THR A 524 -10.93 7.47 -16.26
C THR A 524 -10.98 6.58 -15.01
N PHE A 525 -10.17 5.51 -14.92
CA PHE A 525 -10.26 4.53 -13.83
C PHE A 525 -8.99 4.52 -12.95
N HIS A 526 -9.10 5.14 -11.78
CA HIS A 526 -8.16 5.07 -10.64
C HIS A 526 -6.65 5.23 -10.94
N PRO A 527 -6.20 6.44 -11.33
CA PRO A 527 -4.77 6.73 -11.57
C PRO A 527 -3.87 6.54 -10.34
N GLN A 528 -4.41 6.57 -9.12
CA GLN A 528 -3.60 6.42 -7.90
C GLN A 528 -3.37 4.97 -7.45
N ARG A 529 -4.05 4.00 -8.08
CA ARG A 529 -3.88 2.58 -7.73
C ARG A 529 -2.75 1.93 -8.53
N ARG A 530 -2.40 2.43 -9.72
CA ARG A 530 -1.30 1.88 -10.52
C ARG A 530 -0.08 2.81 -10.45
N PRO A 531 1.01 2.44 -9.76
CA PRO A 531 2.23 3.25 -9.71
C PRO A 531 2.81 3.50 -11.12
N PHE A 532 2.43 2.70 -12.11
CA PHE A 532 2.92 2.76 -13.50
C PHE A 532 1.84 3.19 -14.51
N ALA A 533 0.72 3.77 -14.07
CA ALA A 533 -0.25 4.37 -14.98
C ALA A 533 0.30 5.69 -15.53
N GLY A 534 1.11 5.60 -16.58
CA GLY A 534 1.79 6.73 -17.18
C GLY A 534 2.56 6.31 -18.42
N ASP A 535 2.67 7.23 -19.37
CA ASP A 535 3.11 7.06 -20.76
C ASP A 535 4.35 6.15 -20.92
N CYS A 536 4.15 4.86 -21.28
CA CYS A 536 5.23 3.90 -21.58
C CYS A 536 6.30 4.51 -22.48
N ASN A 537 5.88 5.38 -23.40
CA ASN A 537 6.78 6.07 -24.32
C ASN A 537 7.84 6.89 -23.58
N LYS A 538 7.55 7.43 -22.39
CA LYS A 538 8.54 8.15 -21.58
C LYS A 538 9.70 7.26 -21.17
N ALA A 539 9.42 6.03 -20.72
CA ALA A 539 10.46 5.12 -20.30
C ALA A 539 11.24 4.57 -21.51
N VAL A 540 10.54 4.06 -22.53
CA VAL A 540 11.20 3.38 -23.67
C VAL A 540 11.87 4.34 -24.65
N ALA A 541 11.40 5.58 -24.81
CA ALA A 541 12.05 6.56 -25.71
C ALA A 541 13.40 7.06 -25.16
N ASN A 542 13.64 6.93 -23.85
CA ASN A 542 14.93 7.22 -23.22
C ASN A 542 15.89 6.02 -23.26
N PHE A 543 15.47 4.87 -23.79
CA PHE A 543 16.32 3.69 -23.90
C PHE A 543 16.75 3.45 -25.35
N PRO A 544 17.99 3.78 -25.76
CA PRO A 544 18.41 3.77 -27.17
C PRO A 544 18.20 2.44 -27.90
N ARG A 545 18.31 1.30 -27.19
CA ARG A 545 18.09 -0.03 -27.76
C ARG A 545 16.66 -0.21 -28.29
N PHE A 546 15.66 0.47 -27.73
CA PHE A 546 14.31 0.45 -28.28
C PHE A 546 14.30 0.94 -29.73
N ALA A 547 14.96 2.07 -30.01
CA ALA A 547 15.03 2.63 -31.36
C ALA A 547 15.77 1.69 -32.33
N GLU A 548 16.81 0.98 -31.86
CA GLU A 548 17.52 -0.02 -32.65
C GLU A 548 16.64 -1.23 -32.98
N ASP A 549 15.95 -1.80 -31.98
CA ASP A 549 15.13 -3.01 -32.15
C ASP A 549 13.92 -2.78 -33.08
N PHE A 550 13.37 -1.56 -33.07
CA PHE A 550 12.26 -1.15 -33.93
C PHE A 550 12.69 -0.46 -35.23
N GLY A 551 13.98 -0.20 -35.43
CA GLY A 551 14.50 0.48 -36.63
C GLY A 551 14.02 1.92 -36.76
N CYS A 552 13.90 2.65 -35.66
CA CYS A 552 13.45 4.05 -35.65
C CYS A 552 14.48 4.99 -36.31
N GLY A 553 14.00 5.85 -37.22
CA GLY A 553 14.79 6.92 -37.85
C GLY A 553 15.33 7.94 -36.83
N ALA A 554 16.25 8.80 -37.27
CA ALA A 554 16.87 9.82 -36.42
C ALA A 554 15.86 10.88 -35.94
N ASP A 555 14.83 11.15 -36.74
CA ASP A 555 13.74 12.10 -36.52
C ASP A 555 12.51 11.47 -35.84
N ALA A 556 12.57 10.18 -35.50
CA ALA A 556 11.45 9.49 -34.88
C ALA A 556 11.19 10.03 -33.47
N ARG A 557 9.92 10.35 -33.16
CA ARG A 557 9.50 10.84 -31.83
C ARG A 557 9.92 9.92 -30.66
N MET A 558 10.04 8.62 -30.94
CA MET A 558 10.43 7.60 -29.96
C MET A 558 11.95 7.43 -29.80
N ARG A 559 12.74 8.31 -30.42
CA ARG A 559 14.20 8.37 -30.27
C ARG A 559 14.55 9.73 -29.69
N ARG A 560 14.93 9.78 -28.41
CA ARG A 560 15.41 11.01 -27.78
C ARG A 560 16.83 11.33 -28.25
N GLU A 561 17.08 12.57 -28.67
CA GLU A 561 18.43 13.05 -28.99
C GLU A 561 19.34 13.07 -27.75
N ARG A 562 18.77 13.40 -26.59
CA ARG A 562 19.43 13.43 -25.28
C ARG A 562 18.64 12.55 -24.31
N PRO A 563 18.87 11.22 -24.31
CA PRO A 563 18.19 10.34 -23.38
C PRO A 563 18.66 10.60 -21.96
N CYS A 564 17.74 10.49 -21.00
CA CYS A 564 18.11 10.39 -19.60
C CYS A 564 18.64 9.00 -19.29
N VAL A 565 19.81 8.96 -18.67
CA VAL A 565 20.51 7.72 -18.34
C VAL A 565 20.88 7.72 -16.87
N PHE A 566 20.64 6.58 -16.22
CA PHE A 566 21.05 6.37 -14.83
C PHE A 566 22.37 5.60 -14.75
N PHE A 567 22.47 4.48 -15.49
CA PHE A 567 23.66 3.61 -15.42
C PHE A 567 24.81 4.00 -16.37
N GLY A 568 24.58 4.94 -17.30
CA GLY A 568 25.58 5.41 -18.26
C GLY A 568 25.22 4.99 -19.68
#